data_AF-A0A0U2WKP6-F1
#
_entry.id   AF-A0A0U2WKP6-F1
#
_cell.length_a   1.000
_cell.length_b   1.000
_cell.length_c   1.000
_cell.angle_alpha   90.00
_cell.angle_beta   90.00
_cell.angle_gamma   90.00
#
_symmetry.space_group_name_H-M   'P 1'
#
loop_
_entity.id
_entity.type
_entity.pdbx_description
1 polymer ?
#
loop_
_entity_poly.entity_id
_entity_poly.type
_entity_poly.pdbx_seq_one_letter_code
_entity_poly.pdbx_strand_id
1 'polypeptide(L)'
;MSDRIYVKFYVDAVRSGLVADMGAERFQTLAVIASYMDANGRCFPSQETIAAALGIRRENANKRVKSLLAYKWRGRPVVTAERRRGRTEYTIDTEICFGMF
;
A
#
# COMPACT_ATOMS: atom_id res chain seq x y z
N MET A 1 -20.56 6.83 15.83
CA MET A 1 -20.75 5.67 14.94
C MET A 1 -19.41 5.43 14.27
N SER A 2 -18.72 4.36 14.62
CA SER A 2 -17.47 4.00 13.92
C SER A 2 -17.87 3.18 12.71
N ASP A 3 -17.84 3.79 11.53
CA ASP A 3 -17.93 3.05 10.28
C ASP A 3 -16.77 2.05 10.28
N ARG A 4 -17.09 0.77 10.47
CA ARG A 4 -16.10 -0.30 10.36
C ARG A 4 -15.77 -0.44 8.87
N ILE A 5 -14.73 0.28 8.43
CA ILE A 5 -14.22 0.17 7.07
C ILE A 5 -13.47 -1.16 6.97
N TYR A 6 -14.05 -2.12 6.23
CA TYR A 6 -13.44 -3.40 5.93
C TYR A 6 -12.59 -3.27 4.66
N VAL A 7 -11.28 -3.52 4.75
CA VAL A 7 -10.42 -3.66 3.57
C VAL A 7 -10.62 -5.07 3.00
N LYS A 8 -11.29 -5.19 1.85
CA LYS A 8 -11.49 -6.47 1.16
C LYS A 8 -10.18 -6.85 0.46
N PHE A 9 -9.38 -7.71 1.08
CA PHE A 9 -8.20 -8.31 0.46
C PHE A 9 -8.59 -9.62 -0.21
N TYR A 10 -8.19 -9.86 -1.46
CA TYR A 10 -8.55 -11.11 -2.14
C TYR A 10 -7.74 -12.27 -1.56
N VAL A 11 -8.44 -13.33 -1.19
CA VAL A 11 -7.82 -14.55 -0.64
C VAL A 11 -6.82 -15.14 -1.64
N ASP A 12 -7.05 -14.96 -2.93
CA ASP A 12 -6.15 -15.42 -3.99
C ASP A 12 -4.83 -14.67 -4.02
N ALA A 13 -4.76 -13.40 -3.58
CA ALA A 13 -3.50 -12.72 -3.38
C ALA A 13 -2.67 -13.41 -2.26
N VAL A 14 -3.31 -13.89 -1.20
CA VAL A 14 -2.62 -14.69 -0.17
C VAL A 14 -2.20 -16.05 -0.72
N ARG A 15 -3.11 -16.76 -1.41
CA ARG A 15 -2.89 -18.13 -1.89
C ARG A 15 -1.93 -18.22 -3.08
N SER A 16 -1.84 -17.18 -3.91
CA SER A 16 -0.94 -17.12 -5.07
C SER A 16 0.52 -16.85 -4.69
N GLY A 17 0.82 -16.62 -3.41
CA GLY A 17 2.16 -16.38 -2.91
C GLY A 17 2.58 -14.90 -2.88
N LEU A 18 1.72 -13.97 -3.29
CA LEU A 18 2.04 -12.53 -3.29
C LEU A 18 2.45 -12.05 -1.90
N VAL A 19 1.71 -12.40 -0.85
CA VAL A 19 2.02 -11.97 0.52
C VAL A 19 3.37 -12.52 1.00
N ALA A 20 3.68 -13.77 0.66
CA ALA A 20 4.94 -14.40 1.02
C ALA A 20 6.13 -13.75 0.30
N ASP A 21 6.00 -13.47 -1.00
CA ASP A 21 7.03 -12.83 -1.83
C ASP A 21 7.25 -11.35 -1.47
N MET A 22 6.16 -10.63 -1.19
CA MET A 22 6.19 -9.23 -0.77
C MET A 22 6.90 -9.06 0.57
N GLY A 23 6.67 -9.98 1.51
CA GLY A 23 7.23 -9.97 2.85
C GLY A 23 6.47 -9.03 3.81
N ALA A 24 6.61 -9.30 5.11
CA ALA A 24 5.81 -8.68 6.16
C ALA A 24 5.92 -7.15 6.20
N GLU A 25 7.13 -6.60 6.03
CA GLU A 25 7.36 -5.15 6.10
C GLU A 25 6.64 -4.39 4.98
N ARG A 26 6.72 -4.91 3.75
CA ARG A 26 6.05 -4.29 2.59
C ARG A 26 4.54 -4.45 2.68
N PHE A 27 4.07 -5.62 3.11
CA PHE A 27 2.65 -5.87 3.32
C PHE A 27 2.05 -4.95 4.39
N GLN A 28 2.72 -4.78 5.53
CA GLN A 28 2.30 -3.86 6.58
C GLN A 28 2.23 -2.41 6.05
N THR A 29 3.23 -2.00 5.27
CA THR A 29 3.28 -0.67 4.65
C THR A 29 2.16 -0.47 3.63
N LEU A 30 1.88 -1.48 2.80
CA LEU A 30 0.78 -1.48 1.83
C LEU A 30 -0.56 -1.34 2.54
N ALA A 31 -0.80 -2.11 3.61
CA ALA A 31 -2.05 -2.05 4.38
C ALA A 31 -2.29 -0.65 4.96
N VAL A 32 -1.24 -0.02 5.50
CA VAL A 32 -1.31 1.37 6.01
C VAL A 32 -1.59 2.36 4.89
N ILE A 33 -0.96 2.24 3.72
CA ILE A 33 -1.26 3.16 2.59
C ILE A 33 -2.70 2.96 2.10
N ALA A 34 -3.12 1.70 1.95
CA ALA A 34 -4.45 1.31 1.49
C ALA A 34 -5.58 1.79 2.41
N SER A 35 -5.33 1.99 3.72
CA SER A 35 -6.36 2.55 4.61
C SER A 35 -6.72 4.01 4.33
N TYR A 36 -5.97 4.69 3.46
CA TYR A 36 -6.24 6.05 2.98
C TYR A 36 -6.72 6.08 1.52
N MET A 37 -7.15 4.93 1.00
CA MET A 37 -7.61 4.76 -0.37
C MET A 37 -8.98 5.40 -0.59
N ASP A 38 -9.11 6.18 -1.67
CA ASP A 38 -10.38 6.66 -2.18
C ASP A 38 -11.08 5.64 -3.10
N ALA A 39 -12.27 5.97 -3.61
CA ALA A 39 -13.01 5.08 -4.51
C ALA A 39 -12.28 4.75 -5.83
N ASN A 40 -11.20 5.47 -6.18
CA ASN A 40 -10.43 5.30 -7.42
C ASN A 40 -9.10 4.58 -7.19
N GLY A 41 -8.85 4.03 -5.99
CA GLY A 41 -7.57 3.37 -5.68
C GLY A 41 -6.42 4.32 -5.35
N ARG A 42 -6.70 5.62 -5.16
CA ARG A 42 -5.68 6.64 -4.87
C ARG A 42 -5.57 6.86 -3.37
N CYS A 43 -4.35 6.97 -2.88
CA CYS A 43 -4.05 7.14 -1.47
C CYS A 43 -3.20 8.40 -1.27
N PHE A 44 -3.51 9.18 -0.23
CA PHE A 44 -2.85 10.46 0.04
C PHE A 44 -2.21 10.62 1.43
N PRO A 45 -1.66 9.57 2.08
CA PRO A 45 -1.01 9.75 3.38
C PRO A 45 0.34 10.46 3.24
N SER A 46 0.63 11.35 4.19
CA SER A 46 1.98 11.91 4.31
C SER A 46 2.96 10.87 4.87
N GLN A 47 4.26 11.06 4.69
CA GLN A 47 5.27 10.18 5.29
C GLN A 47 5.19 10.14 6.82
N GLU A 48 4.78 11.25 7.43
CA GLU A 48 4.57 11.35 8.88
C GLU A 48 3.34 10.56 9.32
N THR A 49 2.25 10.64 8.54
CA THR A 49 1.05 9.82 8.74
C THR A 49 1.37 8.33 8.65
N ILE A 50 2.14 7.90 7.64
CA ILE A 50 2.58 6.51 7.50
C ILE A 50 3.44 6.09 8.70
N ALA A 51 4.38 6.94 9.12
CA ALA A 51 5.26 6.67 10.25
C ALA A 51 4.49 6.49 11.56
N ALA A 52 3.53 7.38 11.83
CA ALA A 52 2.66 7.31 13.00
C ALA A 52 1.81 6.03 13.01
N ALA A 53 1.20 5.69 11.87
CA ALA A 53 0.38 4.48 11.74
C ALA A 53 1.20 3.19 11.89
N LEU A 54 2.47 3.18 11.44
CA LEU A 54 3.39 2.06 11.59
C LEU A 54 4.07 2.01 12.97
N GLY A 55 3.99 3.06 13.79
CA GLY A 55 4.69 3.15 15.06
C GLY A 55 6.22 3.24 14.91
N ILE A 56 6.71 3.84 13.84
CA ILE A 56 8.15 3.93 13.54
C ILE A 56 8.59 5.37 13.25
N ARG A 57 9.91 5.59 13.21
CA ARG A 57 10.47 6.89 12.80
C ARG A 57 10.19 7.18 11.33
N ARG A 58 10.01 8.46 11.00
CA ARG A 58 9.77 8.95 9.62
C ARG A 58 10.78 8.46 8.60
N GLU A 59 12.06 8.39 8.99
CA GLU A 59 13.12 7.87 8.11
C GLU A 59 12.90 6.40 7.73
N ASN A 60 12.46 5.56 8.67
CA ASN A 60 12.17 4.16 8.41
C ASN A 60 10.91 4.01 7.56
N ALA A 61 9.89 4.83 7.78
CA ALA A 61 8.72 4.88 6.90
C ALA A 61 9.13 5.23 5.46
N ASN A 62 10.00 6.23 5.27
CA ASN A 62 10.51 6.57 3.93
C ASN A 62 11.25 5.39 3.27
N LYS A 63 12.07 4.65 4.02
CA LYS A 63 12.79 3.45 3.51
C LYS A 63 11.80 2.35 3.10
N ARG A 64 10.79 2.09 3.93
CA ARG A 64 9.73 1.12 3.67
C ARG A 64 8.90 1.47 2.45
N VAL A 65 8.49 2.73 2.32
CA VAL A 65 7.77 3.22 1.14
C VAL A 65 8.61 3.05 -0.13
N LYS A 66 9.90 3.41 -0.11
CA LYS A 66 10.80 3.18 -1.26
C LYS A 66 10.91 1.70 -1.61
N SER A 67 11.04 0.82 -0.60
CA SER A 67 11.09 -0.63 -0.79
C SER A 67 9.80 -1.18 -1.41
N LEU A 68 8.64 -0.66 -1.00
CA LEU A 68 7.34 -1.02 -1.55
C LEU A 68 7.17 -0.53 -3.00
N LEU A 69 7.61 0.71 -3.30
CA LEU A 69 7.55 1.26 -4.67
C LEU A 69 8.48 0.55 -5.65
N ALA A 70 9.57 -0.04 -5.16
CA ALA A 70 10.47 -0.86 -5.98
C ALA A 70 9.95 -2.30 -6.19
N TYR A 71 9.01 -2.75 -5.36
CA TYR A 71 8.50 -4.11 -5.40
C TYR A 71 7.60 -4.34 -6.62
N LYS A 72 7.82 -5.49 -7.27
CA LYS A 72 7.04 -5.92 -8.42
C LYS A 72 6.58 -7.35 -8.22
N TRP A 73 5.28 -7.58 -8.40
CA TRP A 73 4.73 -8.92 -8.47
C TRP A 73 4.68 -9.36 -9.92
N ARG A 74 5.39 -10.45 -10.25
CA ARG A 74 5.48 -10.97 -11.64
C ARG A 74 5.84 -9.88 -12.66
N GLY A 75 6.76 -9.00 -12.30
CA GLY A 75 7.22 -7.89 -13.15
C GLY A 75 6.31 -6.66 -13.18
N ARG A 76 5.10 -6.70 -12.59
CA ARG A 76 4.19 -5.56 -12.49
C ARG A 76 4.34 -4.83 -11.15
N PRO A 77 4.45 -3.49 -11.13
CA PRO A 77 4.51 -2.74 -9.88
C PRO A 77 3.17 -2.82 -9.14
N VAL A 78 3.23 -3.06 -7.83
CA VAL A 78 2.02 -3.15 -6.98
C VAL A 78 1.55 -1.77 -6.52
N VAL A 79 2.50 -0.86 -6.28
CA VAL A 79 2.24 0.52 -5.87
C VAL A 79 3.10 1.45 -6.70
N THR A 80 2.51 2.54 -7.17
CA THR A 80 3.22 3.65 -7.80
C THR A 80 3.03 4.92 -7.00
N ALA A 81 3.88 5.91 -7.21
CA ALA A 81 3.79 7.20 -6.55
C ALA A 81 4.04 8.34 -7.55
N GLU A 82 3.20 9.38 -7.48
CA GLU A 82 3.34 10.62 -8.24
C GLU A 82 3.43 11.83 -7.31
N ARG A 83 4.30 12.78 -7.63
CA ARG A 83 4.37 14.07 -6.93
C ARG A 83 3.48 15.09 -7.62
N ARG A 84 2.43 15.54 -6.93
CA ARG A 84 1.49 16.57 -7.41
C ARG A 84 1.36 17.69 -6.40
N ARG A 85 1.64 18.93 -6.84
CA ARG A 85 1.47 20.17 -6.04
C ARG A 85 2.01 20.06 -4.60
N GLY A 86 3.20 19.48 -4.44
CA GLY A 86 3.85 19.34 -3.13
C GLY A 86 3.45 18.10 -2.31
N ARG A 87 2.45 17.32 -2.74
CA ARG A 87 2.02 16.06 -2.11
C ARG A 87 2.44 14.85 -2.93
N THR A 88 2.52 13.70 -2.26
CA THR A 88 2.74 12.40 -2.92
C THR A 88 1.40 11.69 -2.96
N GLU A 89 0.96 11.32 -4.16
CA GLU A 89 -0.20 10.48 -4.42
C GLU A 89 0.31 9.07 -4.68
N TYR A 90 -0.24 8.08 -3.99
CA TYR A 90 0.06 6.68 -4.25
C TYR A 90 -1.11 6.04 -4.99
N THR A 91 -0.81 5.17 -5.95
CA THR A 91 -1.82 4.36 -6.62
C THR A 91 -1.50 2.90 -6.38
N ILE A 92 -2.46 2.16 -5.85
CA ILE A 92 -2.35 0.72 -5.67
C ILE A 92 -2.95 0.05 -6.90
N ASP A 93 -2.21 -0.86 -7.53
CA ASP A 93 -2.74 -1.68 -8.61
C ASP A 93 -3.82 -2.61 -8.04
N THR A 94 -5.07 -2.23 -8.27
CA THR A 94 -6.22 -2.95 -7.75
C THR A 94 -6.48 -4.23 -8.50
N GLU A 95 -5.89 -4.48 -9.67
CA GLU A 95 -6.00 -5.80 -10.30
C GLU A 95 -5.08 -6.80 -9.60
N ILE A 96 -3.88 -6.36 -9.19
CA ILE A 96 -2.94 -7.23 -8.47
C ILE A 96 -3.39 -7.48 -7.03
N CYS A 97 -3.87 -6.42 -6.36
CA CYS A 97 -4.28 -6.50 -4.96
C CYS A 97 -5.75 -6.92 -4.79
N PHE A 98 -6.61 -6.63 -5.78
CA PHE A 98 -8.06 -6.68 -5.66
C PHE A 98 -8.82 -7.24 -6.91
N GLY A 99 -8.18 -7.93 -7.84
CA GLY A 99 -8.83 -8.64 -8.97
C GLY A 99 -8.30 -10.07 -9.11
N MET A 100 -9.12 -11.10 -9.40
CA MET A 100 -10.18 -11.16 -10.40
C MET A 100 -11.61 -11.36 -9.83
N PHE A 101 -12.55 -10.68 -10.52
CA PHE A 101 -14.01 -10.65 -10.44
C PHE A 101 -14.65 -9.82 -9.30
#